data_AF-A0A1B6JIA1-F1
#
_entry.id   AF-A0A1B6JIA1-F1
#
_cell.length_a   1.000
_cell.length_b   1.000
_cell.length_c   1.000
_cell.angle_alpha   90.00
_cell.angle_beta   90.00
_cell.angle_gamma   90.00
#
_symmetry.space_group_name_H-M   'P 1'
#
loop_
_entity.id
_entity.type
_entity.pdbx_description
1 polymer ?
#
loop_
_entity_poly.entity_id
_entity_poly.type
_entity_poly.pdbx_seq_one_letter_code
_entity_poly.pdbx_strand_id
1 'polypeptide(L)'
;RTRIRSGLPMGSSLSRRVLQTPTSNESESVLNKKWKSPSAYAEMLKPVNIRHFYKCMDQDCVFTHDDKHKFMKHLKNHNKLDEFKKGEKTWNLCPYCPRVIPDIQGYISHLLKDHSNCKIQCQHCFHRSATHHDALAHLQEEHKKPKPKHSHSLTCLGKPKPKITMPQTSLK
;
A
#
# COMPACT_ATOMS: atom_id res chain seq x y z
N ARG A 1 -36.24 13.48 73.47
CA ARG A 1 -35.95 13.10 72.07
C ARG A 1 -34.44 13.12 71.88
N THR A 2 -33.76 12.00 72.18
CA THR A 2 -33.21 11.01 71.20
C THR A 2 -32.16 11.66 70.28
N ARG A 3 -30.84 11.48 70.51
CA ARG A 3 -29.94 10.33 70.20
C ARG A 3 -29.91 9.98 68.70
N ILE A 4 -28.77 9.38 68.28
CA ILE A 4 -28.45 8.68 67.01
C ILE A 4 -27.44 9.51 66.17
N ARG A 5 -26.12 9.24 66.13
CA ARG A 5 -25.30 8.03 65.87
C ARG A 5 -25.13 7.73 64.38
N SER A 6 -23.86 7.52 64.02
CA SER A 6 -23.32 6.56 63.03
C SER A 6 -23.45 6.83 61.52
N GLY A 7 -22.30 6.70 60.84
CA GLY A 7 -22.22 6.36 59.42
C GLY A 7 -20.81 6.46 58.80
N LEU A 8 -19.92 5.51 59.08
CA LEU A 8 -18.94 5.06 58.06
C LEU A 8 -19.67 4.14 57.07
N PRO A 9 -19.26 4.03 55.80
CA PRO A 9 -18.48 2.85 55.39
C PRO A 9 -17.43 3.14 54.29
N MET A 10 -16.23 2.54 54.38
CA MET A 10 -15.74 1.36 53.63
C MET A 10 -15.56 1.55 52.11
N GLY A 11 -14.38 1.13 51.62
CA GLY A 11 -14.30 0.44 50.34
C GLY A 11 -13.28 0.98 49.33
N SER A 12 -11.99 0.93 49.64
CA SER A 12 -10.93 0.94 48.63
C SER A 12 -10.98 -0.36 47.83
N SER A 13 -11.74 -0.36 46.72
CA SER A 13 -11.69 -1.43 45.72
C SER A 13 -10.56 -1.14 44.72
N LEU A 14 -9.47 -1.89 44.88
CA LEU A 14 -8.48 -2.13 43.84
C LEU A 14 -9.17 -2.80 42.65
N SER A 15 -9.36 -2.06 41.56
CA SER A 15 -9.67 -2.65 40.25
C SER A 15 -8.52 -2.42 39.30
N ARG A 16 -7.81 -3.51 39.02
CA ARG A 16 -6.89 -3.66 37.89
C ARG A 16 -7.61 -3.30 36.59
N ARG A 17 -6.99 -2.45 35.77
CA ARG A 17 -7.09 -2.49 34.30
C ARG A 17 -5.66 -2.32 33.78
N VAL A 18 -4.96 -3.43 33.59
CA VAL A 18 -4.78 -4.10 32.28
C VAL A 18 -4.25 -3.09 31.27
N LEU A 19 -2.92 -3.08 31.11
CA LEU A 19 -2.23 -2.62 29.92
C LEU A 19 -2.90 -3.30 28.72
N GLN A 20 -3.57 -2.54 27.88
CA GLN A 20 -3.89 -2.97 26.52
C GLN A 20 -2.91 -2.28 25.60
N THR A 21 -1.87 -3.02 25.23
CA THR A 21 -1.15 -2.80 23.98
C THR A 21 -2.14 -3.01 22.83
N PRO A 22 -2.31 -2.07 21.90
CA PRO A 22 -2.95 -2.39 20.63
C PRO A 22 -1.94 -3.14 19.77
N THR A 23 -2.04 -4.47 19.80
CA THR A 23 -1.68 -5.31 18.67
C THR A 23 -2.85 -5.26 17.70
N SER A 24 -2.68 -4.64 16.54
CA SER A 24 -3.60 -4.80 15.42
C SER A 24 -2.83 -4.80 14.11
N ASN A 25 -2.29 -5.98 13.86
CA ASN A 25 -2.25 -6.69 12.60
C ASN A 25 -3.62 -6.74 11.90
N GLU A 26 -3.75 -6.10 10.73
CA GLU A 26 -4.50 -6.61 9.56
C GLU A 26 -4.03 -5.84 8.31
N SER A 27 -3.89 -6.55 7.20
CA SER A 27 -3.28 -6.09 5.94
C SER A 27 -4.14 -5.05 5.20
N GLU A 28 -3.78 -3.78 5.38
CA GLU A 28 -4.48 -2.61 4.83
C GLU A 28 -4.39 -2.43 3.30
N SER A 29 -3.72 -3.34 2.57
CA SER A 29 -3.46 -3.23 1.13
C SER A 29 -4.68 -3.56 0.24
N VAL A 30 -5.73 -4.17 0.81
CA VAL A 30 -6.88 -4.71 0.05
C VAL A 30 -7.92 -3.64 -0.29
N LEU A 31 -7.95 -2.50 0.40
CA LEU A 31 -9.04 -1.52 0.27
C LEU A 31 -9.14 -0.85 -1.11
N ASN A 32 -8.02 -0.64 -1.80
CA ASN A 32 -8.02 0.07 -3.08
C ASN A 32 -8.56 -0.76 -4.25
N LYS A 33 -8.57 -2.08 -4.13
CA LYS A 33 -9.10 -2.98 -5.17
C LYS A 33 -10.62 -3.00 -5.21
N LYS A 34 -11.28 -2.57 -4.12
CA LYS A 34 -12.74 -2.71 -3.98
C LYS A 34 -13.52 -1.63 -4.72
N TRP A 35 -12.94 -0.46 -4.92
CA TRP A 35 -13.67 0.72 -5.43
C TRP A 35 -13.32 1.07 -6.88
N LYS A 36 -12.16 0.65 -7.36
CA LYS A 36 -11.72 0.89 -8.73
C LYS A 36 -12.23 -0.19 -9.67
N SER A 37 -12.72 0.18 -10.85
CA SER A 37 -13.06 -0.82 -11.86
C SER A 37 -11.79 -1.57 -12.30
N PRO A 38 -11.86 -2.89 -12.56
CA PRO A 38 -10.69 -3.68 -12.93
C PRO A 38 -9.93 -3.13 -14.14
N SER A 39 -10.67 -2.61 -15.13
CA SER A 39 -10.11 -1.98 -16.33
C SER A 39 -9.31 -0.72 -15.98
N ALA A 40 -9.90 0.20 -15.21
CA ALA A 40 -9.22 1.42 -14.82
C ALA A 40 -7.99 1.15 -13.93
N TYR A 41 -8.10 0.15 -13.04
CA TYR A 41 -6.97 -0.27 -12.21
C TYR A 41 -5.81 -0.82 -13.06
N ALA A 42 -6.08 -1.68 -14.04
CA ALA A 42 -5.06 -2.23 -14.94
C ALA A 42 -4.34 -1.13 -15.75
N GLU A 43 -5.07 -0.14 -16.25
CA GLU A 43 -4.51 1.02 -16.95
C GLU A 43 -3.59 1.85 -16.05
N MET A 44 -3.97 2.04 -14.79
CA MET A 44 -3.19 2.77 -13.80
C MET A 44 -1.95 2.00 -13.31
N LEU A 45 -1.89 0.68 -13.49
CA LEU A 45 -0.71 -0.15 -13.18
C LEU A 45 0.34 -0.14 -14.29
N LYS A 46 0.08 0.48 -15.45
CA LYS A 46 1.10 0.62 -16.51
C LYS A 46 2.36 1.32 -15.96
N PRO A 47 3.57 0.95 -16.43
CA PRO A 47 4.84 1.43 -15.87
C PRO A 47 4.98 2.95 -15.75
N VAL A 48 4.37 3.71 -16.67
CA VAL A 48 4.35 5.18 -16.63
C VAL A 48 3.41 5.68 -15.52
N ASN A 49 2.19 5.13 -15.46
CA ASN A 49 1.12 5.61 -14.60
C ASN A 49 1.29 5.19 -13.13
N ILE A 50 1.84 4.01 -12.88
CA ILE A 50 2.01 3.47 -11.52
C ILE A 50 2.95 4.34 -10.69
N ARG A 51 3.95 4.96 -11.32
CA ARG A 51 4.96 5.80 -10.66
C ARG A 51 4.44 7.17 -10.25
N HIS A 52 3.38 7.67 -10.90
CA HIS A 52 2.81 8.96 -10.55
C HIS A 52 2.35 9.03 -9.08
N PHE A 53 2.52 10.17 -8.44
CA PHE A 53 2.14 10.38 -7.04
C PHE A 53 0.66 10.73 -6.85
N TYR A 54 0.06 11.45 -7.79
CA TYR A 54 -1.37 11.71 -7.70
C TYR A 54 -2.14 10.69 -8.53
N LYS A 55 -3.12 10.05 -7.92
CA LYS A 55 -3.96 9.01 -8.52
C LYS A 55 -5.42 9.27 -8.16
N CYS A 56 -6.28 9.42 -9.15
CA CYS A 56 -7.71 9.55 -8.90
C CYS A 56 -8.30 8.18 -8.54
N MET A 57 -9.10 8.10 -7.47
CA MET A 57 -9.75 6.87 -7.03
C MET A 57 -11.21 6.74 -7.46
N ASP A 58 -11.72 7.65 -8.30
CA ASP A 58 -13.06 7.50 -8.89
C ASP A 58 -13.15 6.22 -9.73
N GLN A 59 -14.29 5.54 -9.70
CA GLN A 59 -14.44 4.14 -10.13
C GLN A 59 -13.79 3.84 -11.50
N ASP A 60 -14.11 4.63 -12.52
CA ASP A 60 -13.64 4.42 -13.91
C ASP A 60 -12.58 5.42 -14.37
N CYS A 61 -12.08 6.28 -13.48
CA CYS A 61 -11.16 7.34 -13.87
C CYS A 61 -9.70 6.88 -13.90
N VAL A 62 -9.03 6.83 -15.05
CA VAL A 62 -7.61 6.40 -15.13
C VAL A 62 -6.59 7.51 -14.85
N PHE A 63 -7.06 8.68 -14.39
CA PHE A 63 -6.20 9.85 -14.26
C PHE A 63 -5.11 9.67 -13.20
N THR A 64 -3.85 9.83 -13.63
CA THR A 64 -2.68 9.86 -12.76
C THR A 64 -1.71 10.95 -13.25
N HIS A 65 -1.04 11.64 -12.33
CA HIS A 65 -0.04 12.65 -12.67
C HIS A 65 0.88 12.96 -11.47
N ASP A 66 2.05 13.53 -11.69
CA ASP A 66 2.91 14.08 -10.61
C ASP A 66 2.69 15.58 -10.32
N ASP A 67 1.81 16.24 -11.07
CA ASP A 67 1.62 17.69 -10.98
C ASP A 67 0.39 17.98 -10.14
N LYS A 68 0.62 18.65 -9.01
CA LYS A 68 -0.42 19.05 -8.06
C LYS A 68 -1.52 19.87 -8.73
N HIS A 69 -1.17 20.83 -9.56
CA HIS A 69 -2.13 21.77 -10.16
C HIS A 69 -3.03 21.06 -11.17
N LYS A 70 -2.46 20.18 -12.00
CA LYS A 70 -3.24 19.36 -12.95
C LYS A 70 -4.17 18.41 -12.21
N PHE A 71 -3.70 17.76 -11.14
CA PHE A 71 -4.55 16.88 -10.34
C PHE A 71 -5.67 17.64 -9.61
N MET A 72 -5.37 18.80 -9.03
CA MET A 72 -6.39 19.66 -8.42
C MET A 72 -7.45 20.10 -9.42
N LYS A 73 -7.04 20.51 -10.63
CA LYS A 73 -7.97 20.87 -11.71
C LYS A 73 -8.85 19.68 -12.09
N HIS A 74 -8.27 18.49 -12.18
CA HIS A 74 -8.98 17.25 -12.47
C HIS A 74 -10.04 16.93 -11.40
N LEU A 75 -9.70 17.01 -10.11
CA LEU A 75 -10.65 16.75 -9.02
C LEU A 75 -11.81 17.75 -8.98
N LYS A 76 -11.56 19.03 -9.32
CA LYS A 76 -12.64 20.03 -9.43
C LYS A 76 -13.68 19.65 -10.48
N ASN A 77 -13.29 18.95 -11.54
CA ASN A 77 -14.25 18.47 -12.54
C ASN A 77 -15.12 17.35 -11.98
N HIS A 78 -14.55 16.38 -11.24
CA HIS A 78 -15.34 15.35 -10.55
C HIS A 78 -16.31 15.95 -9.53
N ASN A 79 -15.83 16.88 -8.70
CA ASN A 79 -16.66 17.51 -7.68
C ASN A 79 -17.91 18.18 -8.29
N LYS A 80 -17.75 18.88 -9.43
CA LYS A 80 -18.88 19.47 -10.19
C LYS A 80 -19.80 18.43 -10.80
N LEU A 81 -19.27 17.37 -11.39
CA LEU A 81 -20.10 16.31 -12.01
C LEU A 81 -20.88 15.50 -10.98
N ASP A 82 -20.30 15.30 -9.80
CA ASP A 82 -20.91 14.55 -8.71
C ASP A 82 -22.04 15.30 -8.00
N GLU A 83 -22.13 16.63 -8.15
CA GLU A 83 -23.32 17.38 -7.72
C GLU A 83 -24.58 16.91 -8.46
N PHE A 84 -24.41 16.37 -9.67
CA PHE A 84 -25.50 15.89 -10.53
C PHE A 84 -25.67 14.37 -10.51
N LYS A 85 -24.73 13.63 -9.92
CA LYS A 85 -24.80 12.15 -9.81
C LYS A 85 -25.27 11.74 -8.43
N LYS A 86 -26.26 10.85 -8.37
CA LYS A 86 -26.82 10.29 -7.13
C LYS A 86 -26.00 9.11 -6.55
N GLY A 87 -24.71 9.00 -6.92
CA GLY A 87 -23.82 7.89 -6.56
C GLY A 87 -22.84 8.22 -5.43
N GLU A 88 -22.19 7.20 -4.90
CA GLU A 88 -21.11 7.37 -3.92
C GLU A 88 -19.90 8.05 -4.56
N LYS A 89 -19.44 9.14 -3.94
CA LYS A 89 -18.22 9.84 -4.38
C LYS A 89 -17.03 9.00 -3.94
N THR A 90 -16.22 8.54 -4.88
CA THR A 90 -15.04 7.71 -4.62
C THR A 90 -13.72 8.39 -4.97
N TRP A 91 -13.74 9.53 -5.67
CA TRP A 91 -12.53 10.32 -5.98
C TRP A 91 -11.79 10.84 -4.74
N ASN A 92 -12.49 10.93 -3.60
CA ASN A 92 -12.02 11.41 -2.32
C ASN A 92 -11.40 10.30 -1.43
N LEU A 93 -11.30 9.07 -1.94
CA LEU A 93 -10.58 7.97 -1.30
C LEU A 93 -9.08 8.11 -1.55
N CYS A 94 -8.27 7.93 -0.51
CA CYS A 94 -6.82 7.92 -0.68
C CYS A 94 -6.34 6.62 -1.34
N PRO A 95 -5.46 6.67 -2.35
CA PRO A 95 -4.86 5.48 -2.98
C PRO A 95 -3.79 4.81 -2.10
N TYR A 96 -3.48 5.33 -0.91
CA TYR A 96 -2.34 4.87 -0.11
C TYR A 96 -2.71 4.45 1.31
N CYS A 97 -3.88 4.87 1.80
CA CYS A 97 -4.34 4.56 3.15
C CYS A 97 -5.88 4.53 3.17
N PRO A 98 -6.52 3.96 4.22
CA PRO A 98 -7.97 3.82 4.28
C PRO A 98 -8.74 5.14 4.55
N ARG A 99 -8.11 6.30 4.34
CA ARG A 99 -8.70 7.60 4.66
C ARG A 99 -9.58 8.11 3.52
N VAL A 100 -10.73 8.67 3.89
CA VAL A 100 -11.64 9.43 3.01
C VAL A 100 -11.52 10.91 3.35
N ILE A 101 -11.30 11.77 2.35
CA ILE A 101 -11.05 13.20 2.56
C ILE A 101 -12.04 14.05 1.75
N PRO A 102 -13.06 14.66 2.37
CA PRO A 102 -14.19 15.25 1.65
C PRO A 102 -13.85 16.51 0.84
N ASP A 103 -12.78 17.22 1.20
CA ASP A 103 -12.37 18.46 0.55
C ASP A 103 -11.14 18.27 -0.34
N ILE A 104 -11.09 18.97 -1.47
CA ILE A 104 -9.99 18.88 -2.44
C ILE A 104 -8.68 19.39 -1.83
N GLN A 105 -8.69 20.53 -1.12
CA GLN A 105 -7.45 21.07 -0.51
C GLN A 105 -6.98 20.16 0.61
N GLY A 106 -7.91 19.69 1.44
CA GLY A 106 -7.65 18.68 2.47
C GLY A 106 -7.03 17.42 1.88
N TYR A 107 -7.54 16.94 0.74
CA TYR A 107 -7.06 15.73 0.11
C TYR A 107 -5.62 15.87 -0.40
N ILE A 108 -5.33 16.98 -1.08
CA ILE A 108 -3.98 17.28 -1.56
C ILE A 108 -3.01 17.47 -0.39
N SER A 109 -3.44 18.15 0.67
CA SER A 109 -2.67 18.36 1.89
C SER A 109 -2.34 17.03 2.57
N HIS A 110 -3.33 16.13 2.69
CA HIS A 110 -3.15 14.78 3.22
C HIS A 110 -2.10 14.00 2.42
N LEU A 111 -2.21 13.96 1.09
CA LEU A 111 -1.23 13.27 0.25
C LEU A 111 0.18 13.82 0.50
N LEU A 112 0.34 15.14 0.48
CA LEU A 112 1.65 15.78 0.66
C LEU A 112 2.22 15.60 2.08
N LYS A 113 1.40 15.64 3.12
CA LYS A 113 1.88 15.51 4.51
C LYS A 113 2.20 14.07 4.87
N ASP A 114 1.33 13.14 4.48
CA ASP A 114 1.35 11.77 5.00
C ASP A 114 2.08 10.80 4.05
N HIS A 115 2.17 11.13 2.75
CA HIS A 115 2.67 10.19 1.73
C HIS A 115 3.82 10.72 0.87
N SER A 116 4.19 12.00 0.95
CA SER A 116 5.30 12.55 0.14
C SER A 116 6.66 11.92 0.44
N ASN A 117 6.86 11.45 1.69
CA ASN A 117 8.07 10.76 2.11
C ASN A 117 8.12 9.29 1.66
N CYS A 118 7.00 8.73 1.17
CA CYS A 118 6.93 7.37 0.66
C CYS A 118 7.43 7.29 -0.80
N LYS A 119 8.75 7.25 -0.96
CA LYS A 119 9.44 7.33 -2.26
C LYS A 119 9.52 6.00 -2.99
N ILE A 120 9.35 4.87 -2.30
CA ILE A 120 9.48 3.54 -2.89
C ILE A 120 8.10 3.07 -3.35
N GLN A 121 7.91 2.98 -4.66
CA GLN A 121 6.65 2.53 -5.29
C GLN A 121 6.71 1.03 -5.57
N CYS A 122 5.72 0.26 -5.08
CA CYS A 122 5.54 -1.13 -5.48
C CYS A 122 5.20 -1.21 -6.98
N GLN A 123 5.79 -2.18 -7.70
CA GLN A 123 5.53 -2.38 -9.13
C GLN A 123 4.26 -3.18 -9.43
N HIS A 124 3.60 -3.73 -8.42
CA HIS A 124 2.43 -4.60 -8.57
C HIS A 124 1.12 -3.97 -8.09
N CYS A 125 1.19 -2.90 -7.30
CA CYS A 125 0.02 -2.21 -6.77
C CYS A 125 0.34 -0.74 -6.46
N PHE A 126 -0.62 0.00 -5.91
CA PHE A 126 -0.44 1.41 -5.57
C PHE A 126 0.33 1.65 -4.27
N HIS A 127 0.70 0.61 -3.52
CA HIS A 127 1.40 0.76 -2.25
C HIS A 127 2.72 1.51 -2.41
N ARG A 128 2.99 2.41 -1.46
CA ARG A 128 4.23 3.17 -1.35
C ARG A 128 4.78 3.04 0.04
N SER A 129 6.11 2.95 0.13
CA SER A 129 6.83 2.78 1.38
C SER A 129 7.88 3.87 1.55
N ALA A 130 8.12 4.26 2.80
CA ALA A 130 9.18 5.23 3.15
C ALA A 130 10.55 4.56 3.21
N THR A 131 10.61 3.28 3.65
CA THR A 131 11.85 2.52 3.79
C THR A 131 11.86 1.27 2.92
N HIS A 132 13.07 0.78 2.59
CA HIS A 132 13.23 -0.49 1.87
C HIS A 132 12.72 -1.68 2.67
N HIS A 133 12.83 -1.63 4.00
CA HIS A 133 12.34 -2.68 4.88
C HIS A 133 10.82 -2.86 4.73
N ASP A 134 10.07 -1.75 4.80
CA ASP A 134 8.62 -1.75 4.64
C ASP A 134 8.21 -2.22 3.24
N ALA A 135 8.95 -1.82 2.20
CA ALA A 135 8.70 -2.25 0.83
C ALA A 135 8.90 -3.76 0.66
N LEU A 136 9.95 -4.33 1.27
CA LEU A 136 10.21 -5.76 1.24
C LEU A 136 9.15 -6.54 2.03
N ALA A 137 8.77 -6.05 3.21
CA ALA A 137 7.70 -6.65 4.00
C ALA A 137 6.37 -6.66 3.20
N HIS A 138 6.00 -5.54 2.58
CA HIS A 138 4.84 -5.45 1.69
C HIS A 138 4.90 -6.47 0.54
N LEU A 139 6.03 -6.57 -0.16
CA LEU A 139 6.19 -7.55 -1.25
C LEU A 139 6.06 -9.00 -0.76
N GLN A 140 6.55 -9.29 0.44
CA GLN A 140 6.45 -10.62 1.04
C GLN A 140 5.03 -10.95 1.49
N GLU A 141 4.30 -10.03 2.10
CA GLU A 141 2.96 -10.36 2.61
C GLU A 141 1.89 -10.30 1.51
N GLU A 142 1.97 -9.35 0.59
CA GLU A 142 0.90 -9.06 -0.38
C GLU A 142 1.16 -9.62 -1.78
N HIS A 143 2.44 -9.86 -2.12
CA HIS A 143 2.87 -10.29 -3.45
C HIS A 143 3.77 -11.53 -3.42
N LYS A 144 3.73 -12.30 -2.33
CA LYS A 144 4.46 -13.57 -2.20
C LYS A 144 4.20 -14.43 -3.44
N LYS A 145 5.21 -14.57 -4.29
CA LYS A 145 5.20 -15.61 -5.32
C LYS A 145 5.17 -16.95 -4.58
N PRO A 146 4.27 -17.88 -4.91
CA PRO A 146 4.33 -19.22 -4.34
C PRO A 146 5.74 -19.76 -4.62
N LYS A 147 6.44 -20.19 -3.58
CA LYS A 147 7.75 -20.84 -3.75
C LYS A 147 7.52 -22.03 -4.69
N PRO A 148 8.29 -22.18 -5.77
CA PRO A 148 8.29 -23.45 -6.49
C PRO A 148 8.71 -24.51 -5.47
N LYS A 149 7.87 -25.54 -5.29
CA LYS A 149 8.26 -26.73 -4.52
C LYS A 149 9.43 -27.33 -5.27
N HIS A 150 10.65 -27.12 -4.78
CA HIS A 150 11.80 -27.89 -5.23
C HIS A 150 11.53 -29.35 -4.90
N SER A 151 11.02 -30.11 -5.86
CA SER A 151 11.20 -31.56 -5.87
C SER A 151 12.68 -31.83 -6.08
N HIS A 152 13.24 -32.58 -5.15
CA HIS A 152 14.58 -33.15 -5.21
C HIS A 152 14.91 -33.72 -6.61
N SER A 153 16.10 -33.42 -7.13
CA SER A 153 17.02 -34.41 -7.69
C SER A 153 18.34 -33.74 -8.11
N LEU A 154 19.33 -33.83 -7.24
CA LEU A 154 20.74 -33.77 -7.64
C LEU A 154 21.02 -35.02 -8.47
N THR A 155 21.07 -34.87 -9.79
CA THR A 155 21.76 -35.83 -10.65
C THR A 155 22.83 -35.07 -11.45
N CYS A 156 24.05 -35.12 -10.93
CA CYS A 156 25.25 -34.72 -11.66
C CYS A 156 25.52 -35.77 -12.74
N LEU A 157 25.05 -35.54 -13.96
CA LEU A 157 25.46 -36.31 -15.14
C LEU A 157 26.47 -35.50 -15.96
N GLY A 158 27.63 -36.12 -16.18
CA GLY A 158 28.37 -35.99 -17.43
C GLY A 158 29.28 -34.77 -17.59
N LYS A 159 30.57 -34.96 -17.24
CA LYS A 159 31.69 -34.14 -17.71
C LYS A 159 31.71 -34.04 -19.25
N PRO A 160 31.91 -32.86 -19.86
CA PRO A 160 32.52 -32.78 -21.18
C PRO A 160 34.05 -32.58 -21.06
N LYS A 161 34.80 -33.40 -21.81
CA LYS A 161 36.27 -33.35 -22.00
C LYS A 161 36.74 -31.95 -22.47
N PRO A 162 37.86 -31.41 -21.97
CA PRO A 162 38.52 -30.27 -22.60
C PRO A 162 39.25 -30.71 -23.88
N LYS A 163 39.05 -29.95 -24.97
CA LYS A 163 39.83 -30.01 -26.21
C LYS A 163 41.22 -29.44 -25.93
N ILE A 164 42.27 -30.24 -26.10
CA ILE A 164 43.65 -29.76 -26.11
C ILE A 164 43.97 -29.35 -27.55
N THR A 165 44.15 -28.05 -27.75
CA THR A 165 44.70 -27.43 -28.96
C THR A 165 46.22 -27.59 -28.95
N MET A 166 46.80 -28.18 -30.01
CA MET A 166 48.24 -28.15 -30.25
C MET A 166 48.68 -26.79 -30.79
N PRO A 167 49.82 -26.23 -30.34
CA PRO A 167 50.55 -25.24 -31.09
C PRO A 167 51.61 -25.91 -31.97
N GLN A 168 51.60 -25.59 -33.25
CA GLN A 168 52.76 -25.74 -34.12
C GLN A 168 53.82 -24.72 -33.71
N THR A 169 55.09 -25.13 -33.68
CA THR A 169 56.23 -24.24 -33.91
C THR A 169 57.37 -25.05 -34.54
N SER A 170 57.81 -24.55 -35.70
CA SER A 170 58.95 -24.94 -36.50
C SER A 170 60.28 -24.73 -35.75
N LEU A 171 61.35 -25.46 -36.10
CA LEU A 171 62.52 -24.96 -36.86
C LEU A 171 63.74 -25.90 -36.73
N LYS A 172 64.39 -26.11 -37.89
CA LYS A 172 65.76 -26.61 -38.16
C LYS A 172 66.02 -28.11 -38.06
#